data_AF-A0A142X252-F1
#
_entry.id   AF-A0A142X252-F1
#
_cell.length_a   1.000
_cell.length_b   1.000
_cell.length_c   1.000
_cell.angle_alpha   90.00
_cell.angle_beta   90.00
_cell.angle_gamma   90.00
#
_symmetry.space_group_name_H-M   'P 1'
#
loop_
_entity.id
_entity.type
_entity.pdbx_description
1 polymer ?
#
loop_
_entity_poly.entity_id
_entity_poly.type
_entity_poly.pdbx_seq_one_letter_code
_entity_poly.pdbx_strand_id
1 'polypeptide(L)'
;MTARGAVTTIVACTLLLAAIGLAIGGLLGVFAPEYYRTVLPSGREPGFDPVSVGVGLGLTQGAIGGAAVGLGLVGLLCWRDAGARRSAGTGDVPEGAILRRGLRTFAAIAILAVCTAAALLAGFLAGERQAYQRRYREERQEIAPLLTEDPAFADVRLEEYSGGGAYLTGEVPTPADLERLQTAVARAISEPRSRTIMSAVRARP
;
A
#
# COMPACT_ATOMS: atom_id res chain seq x y z
N MET A 1 -15.90 22.84 -26.50
CA MET A 1 -15.13 21.61 -26.18
C MET A 1 -15.96 20.35 -26.48
N THR A 2 -15.39 19.32 -27.11
CA THR A 2 -16.06 18.03 -27.33
C THR A 2 -15.83 17.07 -26.16
N ALA A 3 -16.72 16.10 -25.95
CA ALA A 3 -16.56 15.10 -24.89
C ALA A 3 -15.25 14.30 -25.02
N ARG A 4 -14.84 13.98 -26.25
CA ARG A 4 -13.55 13.34 -26.54
C ARG A 4 -12.38 14.21 -26.06
N GLY A 5 -12.41 15.51 -26.37
CA GLY A 5 -11.38 16.44 -25.92
C GLY A 5 -11.25 16.50 -24.39
N ALA A 6 -12.38 16.51 -23.67
CA ALA A 6 -12.38 16.51 -22.21
C ALA A 6 -11.75 15.25 -21.61
N VAL A 7 -12.13 14.08 -22.11
CA VAL A 7 -11.55 12.81 -21.67
C VAL A 7 -10.05 12.77 -21.97
N THR A 8 -9.64 13.19 -23.17
CA THR A 8 -8.22 13.23 -23.54
C THR A 8 -7.41 14.15 -22.64
N THR A 9 -7.93 15.35 -22.29
CA THR A 9 -7.25 16.27 -21.37
C THR A 9 -7.09 15.65 -19.98
N ILE A 10 -8.14 15.05 -19.43
CA ILE A 10 -8.07 14.43 -18.10
C ILE A 10 -7.06 13.28 -18.09
N VAL A 11 -7.17 12.36 -19.06
CA VAL A 11 -6.26 11.20 -19.17
C VAL A 11 -4.81 11.66 -19.36
N ALA A 12 -4.56 12.65 -20.22
CA ALA A 12 -3.21 13.16 -20.45
C ALA A 12 -2.62 13.79 -19.17
N CYS A 13 -3.40 14.58 -18.42
CA CYS A 13 -2.97 15.14 -17.15
C CYS A 13 -2.72 14.05 -16.11
N THR A 14 -3.62 13.07 -15.97
CA THR A 14 -3.47 11.94 -15.05
C THR A 14 -2.20 11.15 -15.36
N LEU A 15 -1.96 10.76 -16.61
CA LEU A 15 -0.79 9.99 -16.99
C LEU A 15 0.51 10.78 -16.79
N LEU A 16 0.52 12.06 -17.17
CA LEU A 16 1.68 12.92 -17.01
C LEU A 16 2.06 13.07 -15.53
N LEU A 17 1.09 13.43 -14.68
CA LEU A 17 1.37 13.62 -13.25
C LEU A 17 1.63 12.29 -12.53
N ALA A 18 1.00 11.19 -12.95
CA ALA A 18 1.32 9.84 -12.46
C ALA A 18 2.78 9.44 -12.79
N ALA A 19 3.25 9.73 -14.01
CA ALA A 19 4.63 9.48 -14.40
C ALA A 19 5.62 10.34 -13.60
N ILE A 20 5.31 11.62 -13.40
CA ILE A 20 6.12 12.53 -12.56
C ILE A 20 6.13 12.03 -11.10
N GLY A 21 4.98 11.68 -10.55
CA GLY A 21 4.86 11.16 -9.20
C GLY A 21 5.63 9.85 -9.01
N LEU A 22 5.52 8.90 -9.96
CA LEU A 22 6.30 7.67 -9.98
C LEU A 22 7.81 7.95 -9.98
N ALA A 23 8.26 8.90 -10.82
CA ALA A 23 9.67 9.27 -10.89
C ALA A 23 10.14 9.89 -9.57
N ILE A 24 9.40 10.86 -9.00
CA ILE A 24 9.75 11.50 -7.73
C ILE A 24 9.76 10.48 -6.58
N GLY A 25 8.72 9.66 -6.48
CA GLY A 25 8.60 8.64 -5.44
C GLY A 25 9.70 7.58 -5.54
N GLY A 26 10.01 7.11 -6.74
CA GLY A 26 11.13 6.20 -6.99
C GLY A 26 12.48 6.82 -6.65
N LEU A 27 12.71 8.08 -7.05
CA LEU A 27 13.94 8.82 -6.72
C LEU A 27 14.08 8.99 -5.20
N LEU A 28 13.03 9.35 -4.49
CA LEU A 28 13.07 9.43 -3.02
C LEU A 28 13.35 8.06 -2.40
N GLY A 29 12.79 6.98 -2.93
CA GLY A 29 13.05 5.63 -2.44
C GLY A 29 14.51 5.21 -2.59
N VAL A 30 15.17 5.64 -3.68
CA VAL A 30 16.58 5.35 -3.97
C VAL A 30 17.54 6.27 -3.21
N PHE A 31 17.30 7.59 -3.23
CA PHE A 31 18.23 8.59 -2.71
C PHE A 31 17.97 8.98 -1.25
N ALA A 32 16.75 8.80 -0.76
CA ALA A 32 16.34 9.15 0.61
C ALA A 32 15.49 8.03 1.25
N PRO A 33 15.96 6.77 1.29
CA PRO A 33 15.19 5.65 1.84
C PRO A 33 14.74 5.87 3.28
N GLU A 34 15.54 6.60 4.07
CA GLU A 34 15.21 6.95 5.46
C GLU A 34 13.99 7.87 5.59
N TYR A 35 13.63 8.64 4.55
CA TYR A 35 12.39 9.42 4.54
C TYR A 35 11.18 8.50 4.71
N TYR A 36 11.08 7.46 3.89
CA TYR A 36 9.97 6.52 4.01
C TYR A 36 10.04 5.69 5.30
N ARG A 37 11.25 5.36 5.78
CA ARG A 37 11.41 4.63 7.03
C ARG A 37 10.97 5.40 8.28
N THR A 38 11.11 6.73 8.24
CA THR A 38 10.75 7.61 9.35
C THR A 38 9.28 8.02 9.30
N VAL A 39 8.75 8.26 8.09
CA VAL A 39 7.36 8.70 7.90
C VAL A 39 6.37 7.55 8.05
N LEU A 40 6.73 6.33 7.62
CA LEU A 40 5.85 5.18 7.68
C LEU A 40 6.15 4.32 8.92
N PRO A 41 5.15 3.98 9.75
CA PRO A 41 5.34 3.12 10.92
C PRO A 41 6.00 1.77 10.57
N SER A 42 5.64 1.19 9.43
CA SER A 42 6.19 -0.09 8.91
C SER A 42 7.62 0.04 8.38
N GLY A 43 8.17 1.25 8.32
CA GLY A 43 9.50 1.56 7.85
C GLY A 43 10.64 0.90 8.62
N ARG A 44 10.36 0.45 9.85
CA ARG A 44 11.32 -0.23 10.72
C ARG A 44 11.38 -1.74 10.50
N GLU A 45 10.52 -2.30 9.65
CA GLU A 45 10.54 -3.72 9.38
C GLU A 45 11.74 -4.09 8.48
N PRO A 46 12.45 -5.20 8.79
CA PRO A 46 13.61 -5.63 8.01
C PRO A 46 13.29 -6.00 6.55
N GLY A 47 12.01 -6.23 6.22
CA GLY A 47 11.53 -6.46 4.85
C GLY A 47 11.01 -5.21 4.14
N PHE A 48 11.17 -4.01 4.71
CA PHE A 48 10.65 -2.78 4.13
C PHE A 48 11.47 -2.34 2.91
N ASP A 49 10.84 -2.31 1.74
CA ASP A 49 11.42 -1.79 0.51
C ASP A 49 10.95 -0.35 0.23
N PRO A 50 11.78 0.67 0.53
CA PRO A 50 11.42 2.07 0.33
C PRO A 50 11.18 2.44 -1.14
N VAL A 51 11.79 1.73 -2.10
CA VAL A 51 11.62 2.02 -3.53
C VAL A 51 10.23 1.61 -3.99
N SER A 52 9.81 0.38 -3.68
CA SER A 52 8.46 -0.11 -4.00
C SER A 52 7.37 0.78 -3.40
N VAL A 53 7.55 1.19 -2.14
CA VAL A 53 6.64 2.10 -1.45
C VAL A 53 6.61 3.48 -2.11
N GLY A 54 7.78 4.05 -2.40
CA GLY A 54 7.89 5.34 -3.07
C GLY A 54 7.23 5.36 -4.44
N VAL A 55 7.46 4.32 -5.26
CA VAL A 55 6.81 4.15 -6.58
C VAL A 55 5.30 4.08 -6.43
N GLY A 56 4.79 3.26 -5.50
CA GLY A 56 3.35 3.12 -5.26
C GLY A 56 2.70 4.42 -4.81
N LEU A 57 3.27 5.11 -3.82
CA LEU A 57 2.76 6.39 -3.33
C LEU A 57 2.84 7.49 -4.39
N GLY A 58 3.97 7.58 -5.09
CA GLY A 58 4.19 8.55 -6.15
C GLY A 58 3.20 8.39 -7.30
N LEU A 59 3.00 7.16 -7.78
CA LEU A 59 2.05 6.87 -8.85
C LEU A 59 0.62 7.25 -8.46
N THR A 60 0.20 6.88 -7.24
CA THR A 60 -1.17 7.13 -6.76
C THR A 60 -1.43 8.61 -6.52
N GLN A 61 -0.51 9.32 -5.85
CA GLN A 61 -0.61 10.77 -5.65
C GLN A 61 -0.59 11.53 -6.98
N GLY A 62 0.30 11.14 -7.89
CA GLY A 62 0.40 11.72 -9.23
C GLY A 62 -0.87 11.51 -10.05
N ALA A 63 -1.46 10.30 -10.01
CA ALA A 63 -2.72 10.02 -10.69
C ALA A 63 -3.89 10.85 -10.13
N ILE A 64 -4.01 10.94 -8.80
CA ILE A 64 -5.04 11.73 -8.14
C ILE A 64 -4.87 13.22 -8.47
N GLY A 65 -3.65 13.76 -8.33
CA GLY A 65 -3.34 15.15 -8.65
C GLY A 65 -3.59 15.47 -10.12
N GLY A 66 -3.18 14.58 -11.03
CA GLY A 66 -3.39 14.73 -12.47
C GLY A 66 -4.86 14.70 -12.87
N ALA A 67 -5.67 13.84 -12.25
CA ALA A 67 -7.11 13.83 -12.46
C ALA A 67 -7.76 15.14 -12.00
N ALA A 68 -7.36 15.66 -10.83
CA ALA A 68 -7.86 16.93 -10.31
C ALA A 68 -7.47 18.12 -11.19
N VAL A 69 -6.21 18.20 -11.64
CA VAL A 69 -5.73 19.24 -12.56
C VAL A 69 -6.45 19.15 -13.91
N GLY A 70 -6.57 17.95 -14.47
CA GLY A 70 -7.28 17.71 -15.73
C GLY A 70 -8.75 18.17 -15.65
N LEU A 71 -9.43 17.84 -14.55
CA LEU A 71 -10.79 18.33 -14.28
C LEU A 71 -10.88 19.86 -14.22
N GLY A 72 -9.96 20.49 -13.49
CA GLY A 72 -9.91 21.96 -13.39
C GLY A 72 -9.74 22.62 -14.75
N LEU A 73 -8.84 22.09 -15.59
CA LEU A 73 -8.62 22.59 -16.95
C LEU A 73 -9.86 22.41 -17.83
N VAL A 74 -10.51 21.25 -17.81
CA VAL A 74 -11.76 21.01 -18.55
C VAL A 74 -12.84 21.98 -18.10
N GLY A 75 -12.99 22.21 -16.80
CA GLY A 75 -13.94 23.17 -16.24
C GLY A 75 -13.68 24.60 -16.72
N LEU A 76 -12.42 25.04 -16.64
CA LEU A 76 -11.99 26.37 -17.09
C LEU A 76 -12.24 26.57 -18.59
N LEU A 77 -11.90 25.58 -19.42
CA LEU A 77 -12.11 25.64 -20.87
C LEU A 77 -13.60 25.67 -21.22
N CYS A 78 -14.42 24.85 -20.55
CA CYS A 78 -15.87 24.88 -20.72
C CYS A 78 -16.47 26.24 -20.33
N TRP A 79 -15.99 26.85 -19.25
CA TRP A 79 -16.45 28.16 -18.81
C TRP A 79 -16.07 29.26 -19.80
N ARG A 80 -14.83 29.26 -20.29
CA ARG A 80 -14.36 30.19 -21.32
C ARG A 80 -15.17 30.08 -22.60
N ASP A 81 -15.42 28.86 -23.08
CA ASP A 81 -16.23 28.60 -24.27
C ASP A 81 -17.68 29.09 -24.09
N ALA A 82 -18.25 28.94 -22.88
CA ALA A 82 -19.58 29.45 -22.56
C ALA A 82 -19.63 30.99 -22.53
N GLY A 83 -18.60 31.64 -21.98
CA GLY A 83 -18.47 33.10 -21.96
C GLY A 83 -18.40 33.69 -23.37
N ALA A 84 -17.56 33.11 -24.25
CA ALA A 84 -17.43 33.55 -25.63
C ALA A 84 -18.76 33.47 -26.42
N ARG A 85 -19.57 32.43 -26.15
CA ARG A 85 -20.90 32.27 -26.77
C ARG A 85 -21.91 33.30 -26.27
N ARG A 86 -21.86 33.68 -24.98
CA ARG A 86 -22.70 34.75 -24.44
C ARG A 86 -22.40 36.09 -25.11
N SER A 87 -21.12 36.41 -25.29
CA SER A 87 -20.70 37.63 -26.00
C SER A 87 -21.09 37.66 -27.47
N ALA A 88 -21.35 36.51 -28.10
CA ALA A 88 -21.75 36.38 -29.50
C ALA A 88 -23.28 36.46 -29.74
N GLY A 89 -24.09 36.78 -28.72
CA GLY A 89 -25.52 37.09 -28.87
C GLY A 89 -26.42 35.90 -29.25
N THR A 90 -25.97 34.66 -29.08
CA THR A 90 -26.67 33.45 -29.57
C THR A 90 -27.62 32.87 -28.52
N GLY A 91 -28.84 33.44 -28.42
CA GLY A 91 -30.05 32.83 -27.82
C GLY A 91 -30.02 32.52 -26.31
N ASP A 92 -31.14 32.79 -25.62
CA ASP A 92 -31.38 32.44 -24.22
C ASP A 92 -31.30 30.92 -24.00
N VAL A 93 -30.08 30.41 -23.76
CA VAL A 93 -29.89 29.09 -23.18
C VAL A 93 -30.25 29.21 -21.70
N PRO A 94 -31.25 28.46 -21.19
CA PRO A 94 -31.67 28.57 -19.81
C PRO A 94 -30.47 28.33 -18.89
N GLU A 95 -30.13 29.35 -18.11
CA GLU A 95 -28.86 29.50 -17.42
C GLU A 95 -28.50 28.29 -16.52
N GLY A 96 -29.52 27.59 -16.02
CA GLY A 96 -29.38 26.39 -15.19
C GLY A 96 -29.09 25.08 -15.92
N ALA A 97 -29.19 24.99 -17.25
CA ALA A 97 -28.96 23.74 -17.99
C ALA A 97 -27.46 23.43 -18.18
N ILE A 98 -26.65 24.47 -18.39
CA ILE A 98 -25.19 24.34 -18.55
C ILE A 98 -24.56 23.97 -17.20
N LEU A 99 -24.97 24.65 -16.12
CA LEU A 99 -24.51 24.37 -14.76
C LEU A 99 -24.81 22.92 -14.34
N ARG A 100 -26.03 22.43 -14.63
CA ARG A 100 -26.43 21.05 -14.31
C ARG A 100 -25.63 19.99 -15.07
N ARG A 101 -25.26 20.23 -16.33
CA ARG A 101 -24.41 19.30 -17.10
C ARG A 101 -22.98 19.29 -16.57
N GLY A 102 -22.39 20.47 -16.31
CA GLY A 102 -21.06 20.57 -15.71
C GLY A 102 -20.98 19.88 -14.37
N LEU A 103 -21.99 20.08 -13.51
CA LEU A 103 -22.08 19.45 -12.20
C LEU A 103 -22.17 17.91 -12.30
N ARG A 104 -22.96 17.37 -13.23
CA ARG A 104 -23.07 15.91 -13.44
C ARG A 104 -21.75 15.30 -13.92
N THR A 105 -21.08 15.94 -14.87
CA THR A 105 -19.78 15.45 -15.38
C THR A 105 -18.71 15.51 -14.29
N PHE A 106 -18.66 16.60 -13.53
CA PHE A 106 -17.77 16.72 -12.38
C PHE A 106 -18.04 15.64 -11.33
N ALA A 107 -19.31 15.42 -10.97
CA ALA A 107 -19.70 14.41 -10.00
C ALA A 107 -19.30 12.99 -10.45
N ALA A 108 -19.53 12.63 -11.72
CA ALA A 108 -19.17 11.31 -12.23
C ALA A 108 -17.65 11.04 -12.15
N ILE A 109 -16.83 12.04 -12.45
CA ILE A 109 -15.37 11.88 -12.42
C ILE A 109 -14.85 11.93 -10.99
N ALA A 110 -15.42 12.75 -10.12
CA ALA A 110 -15.11 12.73 -8.69
C ALA A 110 -15.42 11.35 -8.07
N ILE A 111 -16.55 10.74 -8.43
CA ILE A 111 -16.88 9.37 -8.03
C ILE A 111 -15.82 8.39 -8.54
N LEU A 112 -15.41 8.47 -9.81
CA LEU A 112 -14.37 7.60 -10.36
C LEU A 112 -13.03 7.74 -9.60
N ALA A 113 -12.63 8.98 -9.27
CA ALA A 113 -11.42 9.25 -8.51
C ALA A 113 -11.49 8.64 -7.09
N VAL A 114 -12.61 8.82 -6.40
CA VAL A 114 -12.86 8.21 -5.08
C VAL A 114 -12.86 6.69 -5.16
N CYS A 115 -13.54 6.10 -6.14
CA CYS A 115 -13.56 4.64 -6.34
C CYS A 115 -12.15 4.09 -6.61
N THR A 116 -11.34 4.81 -7.40
CA THR A 116 -9.95 4.41 -7.69
C THR A 116 -9.09 4.47 -6.43
N ALA A 117 -9.17 5.55 -5.66
CA ALA A 117 -8.46 5.68 -4.39
C ALA A 117 -8.88 4.60 -3.39
N ALA A 118 -10.17 4.30 -3.28
CA ALA A 118 -10.69 3.24 -2.43
C ALA A 118 -10.21 1.85 -2.87
N ALA A 119 -10.18 1.57 -4.17
CA ALA A 119 -9.67 0.30 -4.70
C ALA A 119 -8.17 0.12 -4.44
N LEU A 120 -7.38 1.20 -4.57
CA LEU A 120 -5.94 1.18 -4.25
C LEU A 120 -5.70 0.92 -2.76
N LEU A 121 -6.45 1.60 -1.88
CA LEU A 121 -6.38 1.38 -0.44
C LEU A 121 -6.77 -0.06 -0.08
N ALA A 122 -7.84 -0.58 -0.68
CA ALA A 122 -8.25 -1.97 -0.50
C ALA A 122 -7.17 -2.95 -0.98
N GLY A 123 -6.53 -2.68 -2.13
CA GLY A 123 -5.43 -3.46 -2.66
C GLY A 123 -4.21 -3.47 -1.74
N PHE A 124 -3.86 -2.32 -1.16
CA PHE A 124 -2.79 -2.20 -0.18
C PHE A 124 -3.06 -3.06 1.08
N LEU A 125 -4.26 -2.93 1.66
CA LEU A 125 -4.66 -3.71 2.83
C LEU A 125 -4.73 -5.22 2.53
N ALA A 126 -5.17 -5.60 1.33
CA ALA A 126 -5.16 -6.98 0.88
C ALA A 126 -3.73 -7.51 0.71
N GLY A 127 -2.82 -6.68 0.17
CA GLY A 127 -1.41 -6.99 -0.01
C GLY A 127 -0.70 -7.26 1.32
N GLU A 128 -0.92 -6.42 2.34
CA GLU A 128 -0.38 -6.65 3.69
C GLU A 128 -0.86 -7.99 4.27
N ARG A 129 -2.17 -8.27 4.19
CA ARG A 129 -2.73 -9.57 4.64
C ARG A 129 -2.07 -10.76 3.94
N GLN A 130 -1.85 -10.66 2.63
CA GLN A 130 -1.24 -11.74 1.87
C GLN A 130 0.26 -11.90 2.22
N ALA A 131 0.97 -10.79 2.44
CA ALA A 131 2.36 -10.81 2.90
C ALA A 131 2.48 -11.47 4.28
N TYR A 132 1.55 -11.18 5.21
CA TYR A 132 1.52 -11.83 6.53
C TYR A 132 1.31 -13.34 6.42
N GLN A 133 0.33 -13.79 5.62
CA GLN A 133 0.09 -15.22 5.42
C GLN A 133 1.26 -15.92 4.75
N ARG A 134 1.91 -15.25 3.79
CA ARG A 134 3.09 -15.79 3.12
C ARG A 134 4.24 -15.98 4.11
N ARG A 135 4.56 -14.95 4.91
CA ARG A 135 5.61 -15.01 5.93
C ARG A 135 5.33 -16.11 6.96
N TYR A 136 4.10 -16.24 7.43
CA TYR A 136 3.71 -17.31 8.35
C TYR A 136 3.92 -18.70 7.74
N ARG A 137 3.55 -18.91 6.47
CA ARG A 137 3.75 -20.20 5.79
C ARG A 137 5.23 -20.53 5.62
N GLU A 138 6.04 -19.56 5.21
CA GLU A 138 7.49 -19.71 5.04
C GLU A 138 8.16 -20.06 6.38
N GLU A 139 7.93 -19.25 7.44
CA GLU A 139 8.49 -19.51 8.78
C GLU A 139 7.99 -20.85 9.36
N ARG A 140 6.71 -21.20 9.15
CA ARG A 140 6.16 -22.49 9.59
C ARG A 140 6.81 -23.67 8.88
N GLN A 141 7.09 -23.57 7.58
CA GLN A 141 7.74 -24.64 6.81
C GLN A 141 9.17 -24.90 7.30
N GLU A 142 9.88 -23.86 7.75
CA GLU A 142 11.25 -23.98 8.26
C GLU A 142 11.29 -24.48 9.72
N ILE A 143 10.36 -24.02 10.57
CA ILE A 143 10.39 -24.31 12.01
C ILE A 143 9.67 -25.63 12.35
N ALA A 144 8.59 -25.99 11.65
CA ALA A 144 7.80 -27.18 11.99
C ALA A 144 8.60 -28.50 12.00
N PRO A 145 9.55 -28.75 11.06
CA PRO A 145 10.39 -29.94 11.11
C PRO A 145 11.23 -30.00 12.38
N LEU A 146 11.81 -28.87 12.81
CA LEU A 146 12.66 -28.79 14.02
C LEU A 146 11.90 -29.23 15.28
N LEU A 147 10.63 -28.85 15.40
CA LEU A 147 9.78 -29.22 16.54
C LEU A 147 9.36 -30.71 16.52
N THR A 148 9.35 -31.32 15.34
CA THR A 148 8.93 -32.72 15.16
C THR A 148 10.10 -33.69 15.35
N GLU A 149 11.32 -33.26 15.01
CA GLU A 149 12.54 -34.09 15.07
C GLU A 149 13.05 -34.34 16.50
N ASP A 150 12.93 -33.37 17.41
CA ASP A 150 13.41 -33.50 18.80
C ASP A 150 12.23 -33.66 19.78
N PRO A 151 12.09 -34.81 20.47
CA PRO A 151 11.01 -35.02 21.45
C PRO A 151 11.09 -34.07 22.65
N ALA A 152 12.23 -33.42 22.91
CA ALA A 152 12.32 -32.37 23.93
C ALA A 152 11.48 -31.13 23.59
N PHE A 153 11.02 -30.97 22.33
CA PHE A 153 10.20 -29.85 21.89
C PHE A 153 8.71 -30.22 21.75
N ALA A 154 8.28 -31.39 22.24
CA ALA A 154 6.91 -31.87 22.08
C ALA A 154 5.84 -30.95 22.70
N ASP A 155 6.18 -30.21 23.76
CA ASP A 155 5.29 -29.24 24.42
C ASP A 155 5.35 -27.83 23.80
N VAL A 156 6.19 -27.62 22.77
CA VAL A 156 6.33 -26.35 22.06
C VAL A 156 5.40 -26.33 20.84
N ARG A 157 4.58 -25.28 20.73
CA ARG A 157 3.60 -25.09 19.66
C ARG A 157 3.96 -23.89 18.81
N LEU A 158 3.68 -24.01 17.52
CA LEU A 158 3.80 -22.92 16.57
C LEU A 158 2.43 -22.29 16.32
N GLU A 159 2.30 -21.03 16.70
CA GLU A 159 1.08 -20.25 16.59
C GLU A 159 1.26 -19.06 15.63
N GLU A 160 0.16 -18.52 15.12
CA GLU A 160 0.18 -17.35 14.23
C GLU A 160 0.24 -16.07 15.07
N TYR A 161 1.20 -15.21 14.75
CA TYR A 161 1.34 -13.90 15.39
C TYR A 161 0.44 -12.87 14.70
N SER A 162 -0.29 -12.05 15.46
CA SER A 162 -1.24 -11.06 14.91
C SER A 162 -0.56 -9.96 14.08
N GLY A 163 0.73 -9.70 14.30
CA GLY A 163 1.56 -8.81 13.47
C GLY A 163 2.22 -9.51 12.27
N GLY A 164 1.86 -10.76 11.99
CA GLY A 164 2.38 -11.56 10.89
C GLY A 164 3.58 -12.44 11.25
N GLY A 165 3.60 -13.62 10.64
CA GLY A 165 4.60 -14.66 10.88
C GLY A 165 4.23 -15.63 12.00
N ALA A 166 5.15 -16.52 12.32
CA ALA A 166 5.03 -17.55 13.34
C ALA A 166 5.60 -17.08 14.67
N TYR A 167 5.05 -17.58 15.77
CA TYR A 167 5.66 -17.48 17.10
C TYR A 167 5.56 -18.83 17.81
N LEU A 168 6.51 -19.07 18.73
CA LEU A 168 6.55 -20.31 19.49
C LEU A 168 6.05 -20.08 20.92
N THR A 169 5.17 -20.97 21.37
CA THR A 169 4.65 -21.04 22.75
C THR A 169 4.97 -22.38 23.37
N GLY A 170 5.00 -22.42 24.70
CA GLY A 170 5.08 -23.67 25.45
C GLY A 170 6.32 -23.77 26.32
N GLU A 171 6.62 -25.00 26.72
CA GLU A 171 7.70 -25.29 27.65
C GLU A 171 8.67 -26.32 27.07
N VAL A 172 9.93 -26.23 27.49
CA VAL A 172 10.95 -27.26 27.25
C VAL A 172 11.42 -27.86 28.58
N PRO A 173 11.87 -29.14 28.62
CA PRO A 173 12.19 -29.83 29.87
C PRO A 173 13.32 -29.20 30.67
N THR A 174 14.35 -28.68 30.00
CA THR A 174 15.53 -28.14 30.66
C THR A 174 15.99 -26.81 30.05
N PRO A 175 16.76 -25.98 30.78
CA PRO A 175 17.40 -24.78 30.23
C PRO A 175 18.33 -25.09 29.05
N ALA A 176 19.00 -26.24 29.06
CA ALA A 176 19.84 -26.67 27.94
C ALA A 176 19.01 -26.92 26.68
N ASP A 177 17.81 -27.51 26.81
CA ASP A 177 16.89 -27.68 25.67
C ASP A 177 16.41 -26.33 25.11
N LEU A 178 16.23 -25.33 25.97
CA LEU A 178 15.87 -23.97 25.54
C LEU A 178 16.98 -23.35 24.69
N GLU A 179 18.23 -23.44 25.13
CA GLU A 179 19.38 -22.95 24.37
C GLU A 179 19.56 -23.70 23.03
N ARG A 180 19.33 -25.03 23.03
CA ARG A 180 19.34 -25.82 21.78
C ARG A 180 18.26 -25.33 20.82
N LEU A 181 17.03 -25.14 21.31
CA LEU A 181 15.92 -24.65 20.50
C LEU A 181 16.19 -23.24 19.96
N GLN A 182 16.69 -22.33 20.79
CA GLN A 182 17.07 -20.98 20.37
C GLN A 182 18.14 -21.01 19.27
N THR A 183 19.16 -21.87 19.42
CA THR A 183 20.24 -22.03 18.43
C THR A 183 19.71 -22.63 17.12
N ALA A 184 18.82 -23.62 17.20
CA ALA A 184 18.21 -24.24 16.03
C ALA A 184 17.33 -23.26 15.27
N VAL A 185 16.47 -22.51 15.97
CA VAL A 185 15.61 -21.49 15.39
C VAL A 185 16.45 -20.35 14.80
N ALA A 186 17.47 -19.85 15.50
CA ALA A 186 18.36 -18.81 14.97
C ALA A 186 19.22 -19.26 13.77
N ARG A 187 19.36 -20.56 13.54
CA ARG A 187 20.01 -21.11 12.34
C ARG A 187 19.03 -21.23 11.17
N ALA A 188 17.78 -21.59 11.44
CA ALA A 188 16.74 -21.69 10.43
C ALA A 188 16.30 -20.31 9.94
N ILE A 189 16.06 -19.38 10.87
CA ILE A 189 15.63 -18.02 10.59
C ILE A 189 16.65 -17.00 11.10
N SER A 190 16.63 -15.78 10.56
CA SER A 190 17.55 -14.72 10.99
C SER A 190 17.53 -14.46 12.50
N GLU A 191 18.69 -14.19 13.08
CA GLU A 191 18.88 -14.05 14.54
C GLU A 191 18.02 -12.93 15.20
N PRO A 192 17.80 -11.75 14.59
CA PRO A 192 16.89 -10.77 15.16
C PRO A 192 15.45 -11.31 15.28
N ARG A 193 15.03 -12.13 14.30
CA ARG A 193 13.68 -12.68 14.23
C ARG A 193 13.50 -13.82 15.24
N SER A 194 14.53 -14.66 15.45
CA SER A 194 14.45 -15.78 16.38
C SER A 194 14.11 -15.34 17.80
N ARG A 195 14.64 -14.20 18.26
CA ARG A 195 14.31 -13.64 19.59
C ARG A 195 12.84 -13.29 19.73
N THR A 196 12.22 -12.73 18.70
CA THR A 196 10.77 -12.42 18.70
C THR A 196 9.95 -13.70 18.73
N ILE A 197 10.30 -14.67 17.88
CA ILE A 197 9.60 -15.96 17.79
C ILE A 197 9.68 -16.75 19.11
N MET A 198 10.83 -16.74 19.78
CA MET A 198 11.10 -17.50 21.01
C MET A 198 10.60 -16.83 22.29
N SER A 199 10.03 -15.62 22.21
CA SER A 199 9.74 -14.78 23.39
C SER A 199 8.75 -15.40 24.38
N ALA A 200 7.94 -16.37 23.96
CA ALA A 200 6.95 -17.04 24.80
C ALA A 200 7.30 -18.49 25.18
N VAL A 201 8.48 -18.99 24.79
CA VAL A 201 8.96 -20.33 25.18
C VAL A 201 9.75 -20.25 26.49
N ARG A 202 9.49 -21.16 27.43
CA ARG A 202 10.17 -21.18 28.74
C ARG A 202 10.71 -22.57 29.07
N ALA A 203 11.74 -22.65 29.90
CA ALA A 203 12.12 -23.92 30.52
C ALA A 203 11.16 -24.23 31.67
N ARG A 204 10.80 -25.50 31.84
CA ARG A 204 10.02 -25.97 32.99
C ARG A 204 10.83 -25.71 34.28
N PRO A 205 10.20 -25.21 35.35
CA PRO A 205 10.88 -24.92 36.61
C PRO A 205 11.45 -26.18 37.29
#